data_AF-A0A1R1SN04-F1
#
_entry.id   AF-A0A1R1SN04-F1
#
_cell.length_a   1.000
_cell.length_b   1.000
_cell.length_c   1.000
_cell.angle_alpha   90.00
_cell.angle_beta   90.00
_cell.angle_gamma   90.00
#
_symmetry.space_group_name_H-M   'P 1'
#
loop_
_entity.id
_entity.type
_entity.pdbx_description
1 polymer ?
#
loop_
_entity_poly.entity_id
_entity_poly.type
_entity_poly.pdbx_seq_one_letter_code
_entity_poly.pdbx_strand_id
1 'polypeptide(L)'
;MDGRIPQPRDVTDSAQFVTVMRQLRQWANLSYRELERRATAAGDVLPRATLAGALNRQELPREDLVAAFVRACGGDEATVRAWIGARKRLAVELESPVPGEAREAEGAEPESA
;
A
#
# COMPACT_ATOMS: atom_id res chain seq x y z
N MET A 1 -7.94 -23.64 -7.10
CA MET A 1 -6.82 -22.69 -7.01
C MET A 1 -6.84 -22.15 -5.60
N ASP A 2 -5.85 -22.50 -4.78
CA ASP A 2 -5.80 -22.20 -3.35
C ASP A 2 -6.12 -20.74 -3.05
N GLY A 3 -7.27 -20.51 -2.39
CA GLY A 3 -7.80 -19.21 -1.96
C GLY A 3 -7.01 -18.56 -0.83
N ARG A 4 -5.67 -18.66 -0.87
CA ARG A 4 -4.80 -18.08 0.13
C ARG A 4 -4.47 -16.64 -0.27
N ILE A 5 -4.97 -15.70 0.52
CA ILE A 5 -4.64 -14.27 0.38
C ILE A 5 -3.10 -14.10 0.33
N PRO A 6 -2.56 -13.33 -0.64
CA PRO A 6 -1.12 -13.11 -0.72
C PRO A 6 -0.60 -12.41 0.54
N GLN A 7 0.54 -12.90 1.05
CA GLN A 7 1.11 -12.49 2.33
C GLN A 7 2.46 -11.79 2.10
N PRO A 8 2.72 -10.63 2.73
CA PRO A 8 3.97 -9.88 2.60
C PRO A 8 5.03 -10.35 3.62
N ARG A 9 4.94 -11.59 4.09
CA ARG A 9 5.89 -12.11 5.08
C ARG A 9 7.29 -12.36 4.50
N ASP A 10 7.35 -12.71 3.22
CA ASP A 10 8.57 -13.04 2.47
C ASP A 10 9.20 -11.84 1.78
N VAL A 11 8.56 -10.67 1.77
CA VAL A 11 9.12 -9.50 1.10
C VAL A 11 10.21 -8.86 1.94
N THR A 12 11.33 -8.58 1.28
CA THR A 12 12.56 -8.01 1.84
C THR A 12 12.87 -6.61 1.31
N ASP A 13 12.07 -6.12 0.35
CA ASP A 13 12.27 -4.82 -0.28
C ASP A 13 10.92 -4.13 -0.58
N SER A 14 10.96 -2.80 -0.71
CA SER A 14 9.79 -1.98 -1.04
C SER A 14 9.16 -2.33 -2.40
N ALA A 15 9.97 -2.65 -3.42
CA ALA A 15 9.50 -3.07 -4.73
C ALA A 15 8.77 -4.42 -4.67
N GLN A 16 9.30 -5.35 -3.87
CA GLN A 16 8.68 -6.64 -3.59
C GLN A 16 7.34 -6.44 -2.86
N PHE A 17 7.31 -5.57 -1.84
CA PHE A 17 6.10 -5.24 -1.10
C PHE A 17 4.99 -4.68 -2.02
N VAL A 18 5.34 -3.75 -2.91
CA VAL A 18 4.43 -3.19 -3.92
C VAL A 18 3.92 -4.26 -4.90
N THR A 19 4.78 -5.20 -5.29
CA THR A 19 4.40 -6.31 -6.16
C THR A 19 3.37 -7.22 -5.49
N VAL A 20 3.54 -7.52 -4.19
CA VAL A 20 2.57 -8.31 -3.42
C VAL A 20 1.26 -7.52 -3.23
N MET A 21 1.28 -6.20 -3.04
CA MET A 21 0.05 -5.38 -3.01
C MET A 21 -0.72 -5.48 -4.33
N ARG A 22 -0.04 -5.43 -5.48
CA ARG A 22 -0.67 -5.60 -6.79
C ARG A 22 -1.29 -6.99 -6.95
N GLN A 23 -0.65 -8.04 -6.41
CA GLN A 23 -1.21 -9.39 -6.40
C GLN A 23 -2.44 -9.48 -5.50
N LEU A 24 -2.43 -8.85 -4.31
CA LEU A 24 -3.59 -8.80 -3.42
C LEU A 24 -4.80 -8.16 -4.10
N ARG A 25 -4.60 -7.04 -4.80
CA ARG A 25 -5.67 -6.38 -5.56
C ARG A 25 -6.24 -7.28 -6.64
N GLN A 26 -5.39 -7.98 -7.38
CA GLN A 26 -5.79 -8.89 -8.45
C GLN A 26 -6.56 -10.09 -7.88
N TRP A 27 -6.11 -10.64 -6.75
CA TRP A 27 -6.80 -11.72 -6.04
C TRP A 27 -8.18 -11.29 -5.56
N ALA A 28 -8.30 -10.08 -5.00
CA ALA A 28 -9.58 -9.51 -4.58
C ALA A 28 -10.49 -9.13 -5.78
N ASN A 29 -9.96 -9.17 -7.01
CA ASN A 29 -10.61 -8.78 -8.25
C ASN A 29 -11.23 -7.36 -8.19
N LEU A 30 -10.54 -6.43 -7.50
CA LEU A 30 -11.03 -5.07 -7.29
C LEU A 30 -10.39 -4.06 -8.25
N SER A 31 -11.26 -3.20 -8.79
CA SER A 31 -10.84 -2.00 -9.49
C SER A 31 -10.40 -0.93 -8.50
N TYR A 32 -9.50 -0.02 -8.92
CA TYR A 32 -9.04 1.10 -8.09
C TYR A 32 -10.20 1.96 -7.57
N ARG A 33 -11.27 2.15 -8.36
CA ARG A 33 -12.49 2.85 -7.92
C ARG A 33 -13.22 2.14 -6.78
N GLU A 34 -13.25 0.81 -6.81
CA GLU A 34 -13.91 0.03 -5.74
C GLU A 34 -13.08 0.01 -4.47
N LEU A 35 -11.75 -0.02 -4.64
CA LEU A 35 -10.82 0.07 -3.53
C LEU A 35 -10.93 1.42 -2.82
N GLU A 36 -10.99 2.52 -3.57
CA GLU A 36 -11.22 3.87 -3.04
C GLU A 36 -12.57 3.96 -2.31
N ARG A 37 -13.66 3.47 -2.92
CA ARG A 37 -14.97 3.43 -2.26
C ARG A 37 -14.98 2.64 -0.96
N ARG A 38 -14.32 1.48 -0.93
CA ARG A 38 -14.23 0.64 0.27
C ARG A 38 -13.36 1.25 1.36
N ALA A 39 -12.26 1.91 0.97
CA ALA A 39 -11.45 2.64 1.93
C ALA A 39 -12.28 3.78 2.55
N THR A 40 -12.95 4.59 1.74
CA THR A 40 -13.82 5.68 2.23
C THR A 40 -14.94 5.14 3.12
N ALA A 41 -15.54 4.00 2.77
CA ALA A 41 -16.54 3.33 3.60
C ALA A 41 -15.99 2.82 4.93
N ALA A 42 -14.70 2.48 4.99
CA ALA A 42 -14.00 2.13 6.22
C ALA A 42 -13.55 3.37 7.04
N GLY A 43 -13.76 4.58 6.52
CA GLY A 43 -13.32 5.84 7.13
C GLY A 43 -11.91 6.27 6.73
N ASP A 44 -11.28 5.54 5.82
CA ASP A 44 -9.93 5.82 5.33
C ASP A 44 -9.98 6.54 3.97
N VAL A 45 -9.13 7.55 3.79
CA VAL A 45 -9.00 8.24 2.50
C VAL A 45 -7.82 7.66 1.74
N LEU A 46 -8.09 7.05 0.60
CA LEU A 46 -7.09 6.40 -0.25
C LEU A 46 -7.12 7.04 -1.63
N PRO A 47 -6.53 8.25 -1.80
CA PRO A 47 -6.56 8.95 -3.07
C PRO A 47 -5.85 8.10 -4.11
N ARG A 48 -6.51 7.87 -5.25
CA ARG A 48 -5.94 7.12 -6.37
C ARG A 48 -4.57 7.64 -6.79
N ALA A 49 -4.36 8.96 -6.79
CA ALA A 49 -3.10 9.59 -7.16
C ALA A 49 -1.96 9.24 -6.19
N THR A 50 -2.20 9.30 -4.88
CA THR A 50 -1.23 8.90 -3.85
C THR A 50 -0.91 7.41 -3.92
N LEU A 51 -1.93 6.57 -4.11
CA LEU A 51 -1.74 5.13 -4.26
C LEU A 51 -0.93 4.82 -5.53
N ALA A 52 -1.29 5.41 -6.67
CA ALA A 52 -0.57 5.19 -7.93
C ALA A 52 0.86 5.74 -7.87
N GLY A 53 1.08 6.89 -7.23
CA GLY A 53 2.40 7.47 -6.97
C GLY A 53 3.26 6.53 -6.13
N ALA A 54 2.74 6.07 -4.99
CA ALA A 54 3.46 5.16 -4.10
C ALA A 54 3.78 3.81 -4.77
N LEU A 55 2.81 3.26 -5.51
CA LEU A 55 2.97 2.00 -6.25
C LEU A 55 3.89 2.14 -7.48
N ASN A 56 4.11 3.35 -8.00
CA ASN A 56 5.05 3.61 -9.11
C ASN A 56 6.46 3.89 -8.59
N ARG A 57 6.58 4.68 -7.52
CA ARG A 57 7.85 4.98 -6.86
C ARG A 57 8.42 3.79 -6.08
N GLN A 58 7.64 2.71 -5.95
CA GLN A 58 8.00 1.51 -5.18
C GLN A 58 8.38 1.86 -3.74
N GLU A 59 7.75 2.89 -3.17
CA GLU A 59 8.02 3.36 -1.81
C GLU A 59 7.17 2.61 -0.79
N LEU A 60 7.65 2.53 0.46
CA LEU A 60 6.89 1.97 1.56
C LEU A 60 5.70 2.88 1.91
N PRO A 61 4.45 2.44 1.69
CA PRO A 61 3.30 3.23 2.06
C PRO A 61 3.21 3.38 3.59
N ARG A 62 2.46 4.39 4.04
CA ARG A 62 2.13 4.53 5.46
C ARG A 62 1.34 3.33 5.97
N GLU A 63 1.47 3.07 7.27
CA GLU A 63 0.78 1.99 7.97
C GLU A 63 -0.74 2.02 7.75
N ASP A 64 -1.36 3.20 7.92
CA ASP A 64 -2.80 3.38 7.72
C ASP A 64 -3.24 3.03 6.30
N LEU A 65 -2.47 3.43 5.28
CA LEU A 65 -2.77 3.13 3.88
C LEU A 65 -2.73 1.62 3.63
N VAL A 66 -1.70 0.94 4.14
CA VAL A 66 -1.57 -0.52 4.03
C VAL A 66 -2.76 -1.20 4.73
N ALA A 67 -3.13 -0.74 5.92
CA ALA A 67 -4.25 -1.29 6.66
C ALA A 67 -5.57 -1.14 5.91
N ALA A 68 -5.85 0.06 5.43
CA ALA A 68 -7.04 0.38 4.65
C ALA A 68 -7.12 -0.42 3.35
N PHE A 69 -5.99 -0.55 2.64
CA PHE A 69 -5.90 -1.33 1.41
C PHE A 69 -6.22 -2.81 1.65
N VAL A 70 -5.63 -3.42 2.67
CA VAL A 70 -5.86 -4.83 3.01
C VAL A 70 -7.31 -5.08 3.45
N ARG A 71 -7.88 -4.17 4.26
CA ARG A 71 -9.30 -4.22 4.65
C ARG A 71 -10.22 -4.09 3.43
N ALA A 72 -9.93 -3.16 2.53
CA ALA A 72 -10.71 -2.96 1.30
C ALA A 72 -10.67 -4.20 0.38
N CYS A 73 -9.52 -4.90 0.35
CA CYS A 73 -9.35 -6.18 -0.32
C CYS A 73 -10.07 -7.36 0.35
N GLY A 74 -10.71 -7.15 1.51
CA GLY A 74 -11.42 -8.20 2.25
C GLY A 74 -10.52 -9.03 3.16
N GLY A 75 -9.33 -8.54 3.50
CA GLY A 75 -8.46 -9.19 4.48
C GLY A 75 -8.93 -8.94 5.91
N ASP A 76 -8.96 -10.00 6.73
CA ASP A 76 -9.24 -9.89 8.17
C ASP A 76 -8.16 -9.10 8.91
N GLU A 77 -8.44 -8.70 10.15
CA GLU A 77 -7.48 -7.98 10.98
C GLU A 77 -6.15 -8.72 11.18
N ALA A 78 -6.16 -10.05 11.21
CA ALA A 78 -4.94 -10.84 11.29
C ALA A 78 -4.05 -10.63 10.05
N THR A 79 -4.67 -10.52 8.87
CA THR A 79 -3.96 -10.19 7.62
C THR A 79 -3.46 -8.76 7.69
N VAL A 80 -4.31 -7.80 8.09
CA VAL A 80 -3.90 -6.39 8.27
C VAL A 80 -2.65 -6.29 9.16
N ARG A 81 -2.66 -6.94 10.33
CA ARG A 81 -1.51 -6.96 11.25
C ARG A 81 -0.26 -7.57 10.62
N ALA A 82 -0.38 -8.66 9.86
CA ALA A 82 0.74 -9.27 9.16
C ALA A 82 1.36 -8.30 8.12
N TRP A 83 0.52 -7.56 7.41
CA TRP A 83 0.94 -6.55 6.44
C TRP A 83 1.63 -5.34 7.08
N ILE A 84 1.06 -4.82 8.16
CA ILE A 84 1.67 -3.74 8.95
C ILE A 84 3.02 -4.20 9.52
N GLY A 85 3.09 -5.42 10.06
CA GLY A 85 4.32 -5.98 10.61
C GLY A 85 5.43 -6.13 9.56
N ALA A 86 5.10 -6.59 8.36
CA ALA A 86 6.04 -6.64 7.25
C ALA A 86 6.53 -5.23 6.86
N ARG A 87 5.61 -4.26 6.72
CA ARG A 87 5.95 -2.86 6.44
C ARG A 87 6.87 -2.27 7.51
N LYS A 88 6.63 -2.53 8.80
CA LYS A 88 7.47 -2.06 9.91
C LYS A 88 8.88 -2.63 9.85
N ARG A 89 9.02 -3.94 9.56
CA ARG A 89 10.35 -4.56 9.38
C ARG A 89 11.11 -3.88 8.25
N LEU A 90 10.48 -3.71 7.09
CA LEU A 90 11.09 -3.04 5.93
C LEU A 90 11.45 -1.59 6.25
N ALA A 91 10.59 -0.86 6.97
CA ALA A 91 10.87 0.50 7.39
C ALA A 91 12.15 0.56 8.25
N VAL A 92 12.27 -0.31 9.26
CA VAL A 92 13.49 -0.40 10.08
C VAL A 92 14.74 -0.72 9.24
N GLU A 93 14.63 -1.60 8.24
CA GLU A 93 15.74 -1.94 7.34
C GLU A 93 16.11 -0.81 6.37
N LEU A 94 15.15 0.00 5.94
CA LEU A 94 15.36 1.14 5.02
C LEU A 94 15.71 2.45 5.73
N GLU A 95 15.32 2.57 7.00
CA GLU A 95 15.69 3.66 7.90
C GLU A 95 17.12 3.52 8.42
N SER A 96 17.82 2.40 8.16
CA SER A 96 19.28 2.32 8.26
C SER A 96 19.89 3.33 7.27
N PRO A 97 20.46 4.45 7.76
CA PRO A 97 20.63 5.62 6.92
C PRO A 97 21.90 5.50 6.07
N VAL A 98 21.71 5.45 4.76
CA VAL A 98 22.60 6.20 3.86
C VAL A 98 21.84 7.50 3.55
N PRO A 99 22.22 8.65 4.14
CA PRO A 99 21.50 9.89 3.93
C PRO A 99 21.83 10.41 2.54
N GLY A 100 20.87 10.28 1.62
CA GLY A 100 21.03 10.76 0.26
C GLY A 100 19.74 10.65 -0.53
N GLU A 101 19.01 11.77 -0.58
CA GLU A 101 18.05 12.14 -1.62
C GLU A 101 16.83 11.25 -1.93
N ALA A 102 15.64 11.76 -1.60
CA ALA A 102 14.59 12.07 -2.59
C ALA A 102 13.39 12.71 -1.84
N ARG A 103 13.24 14.04 -1.88
CA ARG A 103 12.75 14.89 -2.98
C ARG A 103 11.24 15.14 -2.88
N GLU A 104 10.98 16.41 -2.64
CA GLU A 104 9.80 17.21 -2.96
C GLU A 104 8.44 16.50 -2.93
N ALA A 105 7.72 16.83 -1.86
CA ALA A 105 6.31 17.12 -1.92
C ALA A 105 6.05 18.20 -2.99
N GLU A 106 5.73 17.78 -4.21
CA GLU A 106 5.06 18.65 -5.19
C GLU A 106 3.74 17.98 -5.58
N GLY A 107 2.77 18.12 -4.69
CA GLY A 107 1.36 18.05 -5.04
C GLY A 107 0.96 19.38 -5.66
N ALA A 108 1.36 19.60 -6.91
CA ALA A 108 0.78 20.65 -7.73
C ALA A 108 -0.61 20.20 -8.16
N GLU A 109 -1.64 20.73 -7.51
CA GLU A 109 -2.89 21.03 -8.19
C GLU A 109 -3.02 22.56 -8.20
N PRO A 110 -2.98 23.17 -9.39
CA PRO A 110 -4.00 24.15 -9.68
C PRO A 110 -4.80 23.75 -10.94
N GLU A 111 -6.02 24.25 -10.93
CA GLU A 111 -6.83 24.57 -12.12
C GLU A 111 -7.80 23.48 -12.61
N SER A 112 -9.00 23.51 -12.04
CA SER A 112 -10.21 23.35 -12.84
C SER A 112 -10.64 24.75 -13.31
N ALA A 113 -10.53 24.98 -14.61
CA ALA A 113 -11.21 26.06 -15.34
C ALA A 113 -12.40 25.48 -16.11
#